data_AF-A0A1Q4YPT6-F1
#
_entry.id   AF-A0A1Q4YPT6-F1
#
_cell.length_a   1.000
_cell.length_b   1.000
_cell.length_c   1.000
_cell.angle_alpha   90.00
_cell.angle_beta   90.00
_cell.angle_gamma   90.00
#
_symmetry.space_group_name_H-M   'P 1'
#
loop_
_entity.id
_entity.type
_entity.pdbx_description
1 polymer ?
#
loop_
_entity_poly.entity_id
_entity_poly.type
_entity_poly.pdbx_seq_one_letter_code
_entity_poly.pdbx_strand_id
1 'polypeptide(L)'
;MLDRDLGPLIGVRRRNICTKEAIEHEETGELIARAIADGEEYRLTREDPPTDLLIADDVALVCLDANGESGAVLVHAPHMVSMLADYFELLWAKAVPLGGEDDGTGPLPAVQRRILRLASQGFKDESIARILGVSSRSVRRNMEKLAVRAGASNRLTLGIAAAQLGWI
;
A
#
# COMPACT_ATOMS: atom_id res chain seq x y z
N MET A 1 20.80 10.91 -8.45
CA MET A 1 19.88 10.70 -9.59
C MET A 1 20.01 9.24 -10.02
N LEU A 2 19.44 8.33 -9.24
CA LEU A 2 19.36 6.90 -9.60
C LEU A 2 18.15 6.74 -10.50
N ASP A 3 18.38 6.18 -11.68
CA ASP A 3 17.40 5.90 -12.71
C ASP A 3 16.25 5.06 -12.11
N ARG A 4 15.04 5.62 -12.07
CA ARG A 4 13.90 5.14 -11.26
C ARG A 4 13.05 4.07 -11.95
N ASP A 5 13.37 3.65 -13.17
CA ASP A 5 12.64 2.63 -13.91
C ASP A 5 13.48 1.35 -14.07
N LEU A 6 13.67 0.63 -12.96
CA LEU A 6 14.01 -0.78 -13.02
C LEU A 6 12.73 -1.54 -13.38
N GLY A 7 12.56 -1.84 -14.67
CA GLY A 7 11.48 -2.68 -15.18
C GLY A 7 11.33 -4.02 -14.42
N PRO A 8 10.29 -4.81 -14.70
CA PRO A 8 9.96 -5.99 -13.91
C PRO A 8 11.14 -6.96 -13.86
N LEU A 9 11.68 -7.19 -12.65
CA LEU A 9 12.73 -8.17 -12.42
C LEU A 9 12.10 -9.56 -12.41
N ILE A 10 12.36 -10.33 -13.47
CA ILE A 10 11.81 -11.68 -13.62
C ILE A 10 12.41 -12.58 -12.53
N GLY A 11 11.54 -13.26 -11.78
CA GLY A 11 11.94 -14.22 -10.74
C GLY A 11 12.30 -13.60 -9.38
N VAL A 12 12.16 -12.29 -9.22
CA VAL A 12 12.42 -11.60 -7.94
C VAL A 12 11.09 -11.22 -7.29
N ARG A 13 10.91 -11.63 -6.02
CA ARG A 13 9.76 -11.21 -5.21
C ARG A 13 10.02 -9.84 -4.60
N ARG A 14 9.22 -8.83 -4.94
CA ARG A 14 9.30 -7.48 -4.38
C ARG A 14 8.19 -7.24 -3.35
N ARG A 15 8.60 -6.88 -2.13
CA ARG A 15 7.73 -6.51 -1.02
C ARG A 15 8.07 -5.10 -0.57
N ASN A 16 7.09 -4.22 -0.60
CA ASN A 16 7.26 -2.80 -0.36
C ASN A 16 6.33 -2.33 0.76
N ILE A 17 6.87 -1.53 1.67
CA ILE A 17 6.08 -0.79 2.65
C ILE A 17 6.11 0.67 2.23
N CYS A 18 4.95 1.33 2.22
CA CYS A 18 4.86 2.73 1.86
C CYS A 18 3.98 3.49 2.86
N THR A 19 4.15 4.81 2.87
CA THR A 19 3.34 5.73 3.66
C THR A 19 2.09 6.15 2.89
N LYS A 20 1.15 6.78 3.59
CA LYS A 20 -0.07 7.30 2.96
C LYS A 20 0.26 8.47 2.03
N GLU A 21 1.18 9.31 2.45
CA GLU A 21 1.68 10.50 1.77
C GLU A 21 2.27 10.12 0.41
N ALA A 22 3.06 9.04 0.35
CA ALA A 22 3.63 8.54 -0.89
C ALA A 22 2.56 8.13 -1.91
N ILE A 23 1.46 7.54 -1.45
CA ILE A 23 0.33 7.16 -2.32
C ILE A 23 -0.49 8.37 -2.73
N GLU A 24 -0.69 9.33 -1.82
CA GLU A 24 -1.47 10.53 -2.14
C GLU A 24 -0.77 11.41 -3.16
N HIS A 25 0.56 11.47 -3.15
CA HIS A 25 1.37 12.12 -4.18
C HIS A 25 1.10 11.51 -5.57
N GLU A 26 0.93 12.35 -6.59
CA GLU A 26 0.44 11.94 -7.91
C GLU A 26 1.41 10.97 -8.59
N GLU A 27 2.63 11.41 -8.89
CA GLU A 27 3.64 10.59 -9.59
C GLU A 27 3.98 9.30 -8.82
N THR A 28 4.32 9.41 -7.54
CA THR A 28 4.64 8.26 -6.68
C THR A 28 3.47 7.27 -6.57
N GLY A 29 2.23 7.75 -6.44
CA GLY A 29 1.07 6.87 -6.37
C GLY A 29 0.78 6.15 -7.69
N GLU A 30 1.04 6.77 -8.84
CA GLU A 30 0.95 6.09 -10.14
C GLU A 30 2.02 5.01 -10.31
N LEU A 31 3.25 5.28 -9.87
CA LEU A 31 4.33 4.29 -9.85
C LEU A 31 3.97 3.09 -8.98
N ILE A 32 3.45 3.33 -7.76
CA ILE A 32 3.00 2.28 -6.85
C ILE A 32 1.85 1.47 -7.48
N ALA A 33 0.87 2.13 -8.09
CA ALA A 33 -0.25 1.46 -8.73
C ALA A 33 0.19 0.54 -9.88
N ARG A 34 1.13 1.01 -10.70
CA ARG A 34 1.72 0.21 -11.79
C ARG A 34 2.50 -0.99 -11.23
N ALA A 35 3.33 -0.78 -10.21
CA ALA A 35 4.07 -1.86 -9.56
C ALA A 35 3.14 -2.93 -8.95
N ILE A 36 2.03 -2.53 -8.32
CA ILE A 36 0.99 -3.46 -7.84
C ILE A 36 0.37 -4.24 -9.00
N ALA A 37 0.09 -3.59 -10.13
CA ALA A 37 -0.46 -4.26 -11.32
C ALA A 37 0.53 -5.26 -11.94
N ASP A 38 1.83 -4.98 -11.84
CA ASP A 38 2.92 -5.86 -12.28
C ASP A 38 3.22 -7.01 -11.30
N GLY A 39 2.48 -7.10 -10.18
CA GLY A 39 2.55 -8.20 -9.22
C GLY A 39 3.42 -7.94 -8.00
N GLU A 40 3.90 -6.71 -7.80
CA GLU A 40 4.61 -6.34 -6.57
C GLU A 40 3.64 -6.26 -5.37
N GLU A 41 4.12 -6.69 -4.19
CA GLU A 41 3.33 -6.61 -2.97
C GLU A 41 3.58 -5.27 -2.27
N TYR A 42 2.54 -4.48 -2.08
CA TYR A 42 2.58 -3.22 -1.35
C TYR A 42 1.72 -3.27 -0.10
N ARG A 43 2.27 -2.79 1.02
CA ARG A 43 1.55 -2.58 2.28
C ARG A 43 1.69 -1.16 2.79
N LEU A 44 0.61 -0.60 3.31
CA LEU A 44 0.57 0.70 3.97
C LEU A 44 1.01 0.57 5.43
N THR A 45 2.03 1.32 5.82
CA THR A 45 2.38 1.44 7.24
C THR A 45 1.47 2.44 7.97
N ARG A 46 1.26 2.21 9.27
CA ARG A 46 0.65 3.18 10.19
C ARG A 46 1.69 3.95 11.00
N GLU A 47 2.90 3.39 11.10
CA GLU A 47 4.03 3.92 11.84
C GLU A 47 5.14 4.18 10.82
N ASP A 48 5.44 5.44 10.54
CA ASP A 48 6.47 5.76 9.56
C ASP A 48 7.84 5.31 10.09
N PRO A 49 8.58 4.49 9.33
CA PRO A 49 9.94 4.15 9.71
C PRO A 49 10.80 5.43 9.73
N PRO A 50 11.83 5.48 10.58
CA PRO A 50 12.66 6.67 10.72
C PRO A 50 13.45 7.02 9.45
N THR A 51 13.63 6.05 8.56
CA THR A 51 14.34 6.21 7.28
C THR A 51 13.94 5.11 6.30
N ASP A 52 14.25 5.35 5.02
CA ASP A 52 14.10 4.36 3.96
C ASP A 52 15.15 3.24 4.11
N LEU A 53 14.67 2.01 3.91
CA LEU A 53 15.45 0.79 4.01
C LEU A 53 15.17 -0.06 2.76
N LEU A 54 16.23 -0.39 2.03
CA LEU A 54 16.19 -1.34 0.92
C LEU A 54 17.05 -2.56 1.29
N ILE A 55 16.51 -3.75 1.10
CA ILE A 55 17.22 -5.01 1.34
C ILE A 55 17.15 -5.84 0.06
N ALA A 56 18.30 -6.32 -0.39
CA ALA A 56 18.44 -7.23 -1.52
C ALA A 56 19.45 -8.32 -1.14
N ASP A 57 18.97 -9.55 -1.01
CA ASP A 57 19.76 -10.73 -0.63
C ASP A 57 20.59 -10.50 0.65
N ASP A 58 21.91 -10.36 0.52
CA ASP A 58 22.88 -10.20 1.60
C ASP A 58 23.37 -8.74 1.77
N VAL A 59 22.65 -7.78 1.18
CA VAL A 59 22.98 -6.35 1.22
C VAL A 59 21.78 -5.52 1.67
N ALA A 60 22.03 -4.53 2.52
CA ALA A 60 21.05 -3.51 2.86
C ALA A 60 21.58 -2.11 2.58
N LEU A 61 20.69 -1.23 2.11
CA LEU A 61 20.93 0.20 1.98
C LEU A 61 20.02 0.92 2.97
N VAL A 62 20.62 1.68 3.88
CA VAL A 62 19.92 2.47 4.90
C VAL A 62 20.13 3.94 4.60
N CYS A 63 19.07 4.67 4.29
CA CYS A 63 19.16 6.12 4.10
C CYS A 63 19.51 6.80 5.45
N LEU A 64 20.19 7.93 5.41
CA LEU A 64 20.57 8.67 6.62
C LEU A 64 19.50 9.66 7.09
N ASP A 65 18.49 9.88 6.26
CA ASP A 65 17.31 10.69 6.50
C ASP A 65 16.12 10.10 5.72
N ALA A 66 14.93 10.69 5.90
CA ALA A 66 13.71 10.23 5.25
C ALA A 66 13.61 10.65 3.77
N ASN A 67 14.43 11.61 3.32
CA ASN A 67 14.41 12.14 1.96
C ASN A 67 15.58 11.64 1.09
N GLY A 68 16.52 10.89 1.66
CA GLY A 68 17.70 10.36 0.97
C GLY A 68 18.72 11.42 0.57
N GLU A 69 18.62 12.64 1.11
CA GLU A 69 19.46 13.78 0.73
C GLU A 69 20.83 13.75 1.42
N SER A 70 20.87 13.22 2.65
CA SER A 70 22.09 13.07 3.45
C SER A 70 22.93 11.85 3.03
N GLY A 71 22.51 11.12 2.01
CA GLY A 71 23.16 9.90 1.53
C GLY A 71 22.65 8.64 2.23
N ALA A 72 23.36 7.53 2.02
CA ALA A 72 22.97 6.22 2.53
C ALA A 72 24.19 5.38 2.93
N VAL A 73 23.98 4.46 3.86
CA VAL A 73 24.96 3.47 4.31
C VAL A 73 24.68 2.15 3.63
N LEU A 74 25.69 1.62 2.94
CA LEU A 74 25.67 0.28 2.37
C LEU A 74 26.20 -0.72 3.39
N VAL A 75 25.38 -1.69 3.78
CA VAL A 75 25.66 -2.68 4.80
C VAL A 75 25.80 -4.06 4.15
N HIS A 76 26.99 -4.65 4.28
CA HIS A 76 27.31 -6.02 3.82
C HIS A 76 27.52 -7.02 4.98
N ALA A 77 27.48 -6.56 6.23
CA ALA A 77 27.72 -7.42 7.38
C ALA A 77 26.52 -8.37 7.59
N PRO A 78 26.67 -9.71 7.45
CA PRO A 78 25.51 -10.61 7.37
C PRO A 78 24.56 -10.53 8.57
N HIS A 79 25.11 -10.40 9.78
CA HIS A 79 24.30 -10.28 11.01
C HIS A 79 23.53 -8.95 11.06
N MET A 80 24.11 -7.85 10.54
CA MET A 80 23.41 -6.57 10.47
C MET A 80 22.31 -6.61 9.42
N VAL A 81 22.56 -7.22 8.26
CA VAL A 81 21.54 -7.38 7.21
C VAL A 81 20.39 -8.25 7.71
N SER A 82 20.68 -9.35 8.41
CA SER A 82 19.65 -10.18 9.05
C SER A 82 18.80 -9.38 10.05
N MET A 83 19.43 -8.57 10.90
CA MET A 83 18.70 -7.75 11.86
C MET A 83 17.81 -6.69 11.18
N LEU A 84 18.28 -6.08 10.08
CA LEU A 84 17.49 -5.15 9.27
C LEU A 84 16.33 -5.86 8.55
N ALA A 85 16.55 -7.09 8.09
CA ALA A 85 15.50 -7.92 7.52
C ALA A 85 14.43 -8.27 8.57
N ASP A 86 14.83 -8.65 9.79
CA ASP A 86 13.90 -8.88 10.89
C ASP A 86 13.09 -7.62 11.22
N TYR A 87 13.74 -6.44 11.20
CA TYR A 87 13.04 -5.17 11.36
C TYR A 87 12.02 -4.92 10.25
N PHE A 88 12.38 -5.18 8.99
CA PHE A 88 11.44 -5.12 7.87
C PHE A 88 10.25 -6.07 8.07
N GLU A 89 10.48 -7.33 8.49
CA GLU A 89 9.38 -8.28 8.73
C GLU A 89 8.44 -7.83 9.85
N LEU A 90 8.98 -7.20 10.90
CA LEU A 90 8.16 -6.62 11.98
C LEU A 90 7.25 -5.50 11.47
N LEU A 91 7.76 -4.62 10.62
CA LEU A 91 6.96 -3.57 9.97
C LEU A 91 5.95 -4.19 8.99
N TRP A 92 6.37 -5.18 8.21
CA TRP A 92 5.56 -5.88 7.21
C TRP A 92 4.33 -6.54 7.84
N ALA A 93 4.51 -7.20 8.99
CA ALA A 93 3.45 -7.87 9.73
C ALA A 93 2.37 -6.89 10.24
N LYS A 94 2.75 -5.65 10.57
CA LYS A 94 1.84 -4.60 11.05
C LYS A 94 1.19 -3.80 9.91
N ALA A 95 1.79 -3.79 8.73
CA ALA A 95 1.35 -3.01 7.59
C ALA A 95 0.12 -3.62 6.89
N VAL A 96 -0.71 -2.78 6.27
CA VAL A 96 -1.99 -3.18 5.66
C VAL A 96 -1.85 -3.36 4.15
N PRO A 97 -2.21 -4.53 3.56
CA PRO A 97 -2.12 -4.74 2.12
C PRO A 97 -2.92 -3.73 1.27
N LEU A 98 -2.27 -3.16 0.25
CA LEU A 98 -2.86 -2.23 -0.73
C LEU A 98 -3.31 -2.96 -2.02
N GLY A 99 -2.69 -4.09 -2.32
CA GLY A 99 -3.09 -5.02 -3.37
C GLY A 99 -2.90 -6.48 -2.96
N GLY A 100 -3.34 -7.40 -3.82
CA GLY A 100 -3.28 -8.84 -3.52
C GLY A 100 -4.46 -9.37 -2.70
N GLU A 101 -4.55 -10.70 -2.66
CA GLU A 101 -5.75 -11.54 -2.45
C GLU A 101 -6.83 -10.91 -1.57
N ASP A 102 -7.88 -10.49 -2.25
CA ASP A 102 -9.20 -10.49 -1.67
C ASP A 102 -9.60 -11.96 -1.55
N ASP A 103 -9.65 -12.46 -0.33
CA ASP A 103 -9.93 -13.84 0.08
C ASP A 103 -11.30 -14.36 -0.39
N GLY A 104 -12.02 -13.58 -1.19
CA GLY A 104 -13.17 -13.99 -1.99
C GLY A 104 -14.44 -14.33 -1.19
N THR A 105 -14.32 -14.45 0.13
CA THR A 105 -15.32 -15.04 1.02
C THR A 105 -16.34 -14.03 1.57
N GLY A 106 -16.23 -12.74 1.21
CA GLY A 106 -17.14 -11.69 1.67
C GLY A 106 -18.42 -11.50 0.81
N PRO A 107 -19.51 -10.94 1.38
CA PRO A 107 -20.80 -10.74 0.70
C PRO A 107 -20.81 -9.60 -0.35
N LEU A 108 -19.65 -8.99 -0.60
CA LEU A 108 -19.46 -7.89 -1.53
C LEU A 108 -18.62 -8.33 -2.74
N PRO A 109 -18.86 -7.77 -3.94
CA PRO A 109 -17.92 -7.89 -5.06
C PRO A 109 -16.50 -7.47 -4.66
N ALA A 110 -15.49 -8.14 -5.21
CA ALA A 110 -14.10 -7.94 -4.83
C ALA A 110 -13.63 -6.48 -4.93
N VAL A 111 -14.02 -5.80 -6.02
CA VAL A 111 -13.72 -4.37 -6.22
C VAL A 111 -14.33 -3.49 -5.13
N GLN A 112 -15.54 -3.78 -4.65
CA GLN A 112 -16.20 -3.00 -3.61
C GLN A 112 -15.56 -3.21 -2.25
N ARG A 113 -15.14 -4.46 -1.96
CA ARG A 113 -14.41 -4.78 -0.73
C ARG A 113 -13.06 -4.07 -0.69
N ARG A 114 -12.32 -4.08 -1.80
CA ARG A 114 -11.04 -3.38 -1.93
C ARG A 114 -11.20 -1.85 -1.81
N ILE A 115 -12.25 -1.28 -2.42
CA ILE A 115 -12.60 0.13 -2.24
C ILE A 115 -12.89 0.45 -0.77
N LEU A 116 -13.71 -0.34 -0.08
CA LEU A 116 -14.03 -0.12 1.34
C LEU A 116 -12.80 -0.23 2.24
N ARG A 117 -11.94 -1.23 1.99
CA ARG A 117 -10.70 -1.46 2.75
C ARG A 117 -9.74 -0.28 2.61
N LEU A 118 -9.61 0.30 1.41
CA LEU A 118 -8.80 1.50 1.21
C LEU A 118 -9.49 2.74 1.79
N ALA A 119 -10.81 2.86 1.63
CA ALA A 119 -11.57 3.97 2.19
C ALA A 119 -11.52 4.00 3.73
N SER A 120 -11.52 2.84 4.40
CA SER A 120 -11.40 2.73 5.87
C SER A 120 -10.01 3.08 6.40
N GLN A 121 -8.99 3.01 5.54
CA GLN A 121 -7.64 3.54 5.80
C GLN A 121 -7.56 5.07 5.56
N GLY A 122 -8.67 5.70 5.16
CA GLY A 122 -8.76 7.14 4.97
C GLY A 122 -8.21 7.65 3.64
N PHE A 123 -8.05 6.79 2.63
CA PHE A 123 -7.69 7.22 1.28
C PHE A 123 -8.82 7.99 0.60
N LYS A 124 -8.47 9.03 -0.16
CA LYS A 124 -9.40 9.77 -1.03
C LYS A 124 -9.76 8.95 -2.27
N ASP A 125 -10.89 9.26 -2.89
CA ASP A 125 -11.40 8.50 -4.04
C ASP A 125 -10.41 8.52 -5.22
N GLU A 126 -9.68 9.61 -5.41
CA GLU A 126 -8.63 9.74 -6.43
C GLU A 126 -7.44 8.81 -6.17
N SER A 127 -7.04 8.64 -4.91
CA SER A 127 -5.97 7.71 -4.52
C SER A 127 -6.41 6.25 -4.68
N ILE A 128 -7.64 5.94 -4.27
CA ILE A 128 -8.24 4.61 -4.46
C ILE A 128 -8.32 4.27 -5.94
N ALA A 129 -8.73 5.23 -6.77
CA ALA A 129 -8.83 5.07 -8.21
C ALA A 129 -7.49 4.69 -8.84
N ARG A 130 -6.41 5.39 -8.45
CA ARG A 130 -5.04 5.09 -8.87
C ARG A 130 -4.62 3.68 -8.46
N ILE A 131 -4.71 3.34 -7.16
CA ILE A 131 -4.32 2.00 -6.65
C ILE A 131 -5.05 0.87 -7.39
N LEU A 132 -6.32 1.07 -7.73
CA LEU A 132 -7.15 0.05 -8.37
C LEU A 132 -7.10 0.06 -9.91
N GLY A 133 -6.39 1.01 -10.52
CA GLY A 133 -6.34 1.16 -11.98
C GLY A 133 -7.71 1.48 -12.61
N VAL A 134 -8.56 2.24 -11.91
CA VAL A 134 -9.91 2.63 -12.37
C VAL A 134 -10.10 4.14 -12.32
N SER A 135 -11.19 4.66 -12.90
CA SER A 135 -11.51 6.09 -12.77
C SER A 135 -12.09 6.45 -11.40
N SER A 136 -11.86 7.69 -10.94
CA SER A 136 -12.48 8.23 -9.70
C SER A 136 -14.01 8.17 -9.73
N ARG A 137 -14.61 8.37 -10.91
CA ARG A 137 -16.06 8.17 -11.14
C ARG A 137 -16.50 6.73 -10.82
N SER A 138 -15.70 5.73 -11.19
CA SER A 138 -15.98 4.32 -10.89
C SER A 138 -15.93 4.04 -9.39
N VAL A 139 -14.94 4.61 -8.68
CA VAL A 139 -14.83 4.51 -7.22
C VAL A 139 -16.05 5.12 -6.55
N ARG A 140 -16.38 6.37 -6.89
CA ARG A 140 -17.55 7.08 -6.35
C ARG A 140 -18.85 6.31 -6.56
N ARG A 141 -19.09 5.80 -7.78
CA ARG A 141 -20.28 5.00 -8.08
C ARG A 141 -20.36 3.72 -7.24
N ASN A 142 -19.23 3.07 -6.96
CA ASN A 142 -19.19 1.91 -6.08
C ASN A 142 -19.45 2.29 -4.63
N MET A 143 -18.89 3.40 -4.14
CA MET A 143 -19.18 3.95 -2.81
C MET A 143 -20.66 4.29 -2.63
N GLU A 144 -21.31 4.87 -3.64
CA GLU A 144 -22.75 5.14 -3.64
C GLU A 144 -23.58 3.85 -3.55
N LYS A 145 -23.21 2.82 -4.32
CA LYS A 145 -23.87 1.50 -4.23
C LYS A 145 -23.70 0.84 -2.86
N LEU A 146 -22.51 0.97 -2.28
CA LEU A 146 -22.20 0.49 -0.93
C LEU A 146 -23.03 1.22 0.13
N ALA A 147 -23.13 2.55 0.03
CA ALA A 147 -23.96 3.37 0.92
C ALA A 147 -25.43 2.94 0.86
N VAL A 148 -25.98 2.77 -0.34
CA VAL A 148 -27.37 2.28 -0.52
C VAL A 148 -27.55 0.90 0.11
N ARG A 149 -26.62 -0.04 -0.13
CA ARG A 149 -26.69 -1.40 0.43
C ARG A 149 -26.57 -1.43 1.95
N ALA A 150 -25.79 -0.50 2.52
CA ALA A 150 -25.59 -0.38 3.97
C ALA A 150 -26.66 0.47 4.68
N GLY A 151 -27.57 1.12 3.94
CA GLY A 151 -28.52 2.09 4.52
C GLY A 151 -27.85 3.36 5.03
N ALA A 152 -26.68 3.71 4.49
CA ALA A 152 -25.90 4.87 4.91
C ALA A 152 -26.17 6.10 4.04
N SER A 153 -26.18 7.28 4.66
CA SER A 153 -26.46 8.56 3.99
C SER A 153 -25.18 9.33 3.60
N ASN A 154 -24.04 8.97 4.18
CA ASN A 154 -22.75 9.59 3.91
C ASN A 154 -21.59 8.63 4.18
N ARG A 155 -20.36 9.06 3.86
CA ARG A 155 -19.16 8.24 4.01
C ARG A 155 -18.88 7.80 5.46
N LEU A 156 -19.16 8.67 6.43
CA LEU A 156 -18.96 8.37 7.85
C LEU A 156 -19.91 7.25 8.31
N THR A 157 -21.21 7.42 8.04
CA THR A 157 -22.23 6.42 8.36
C THR A 157 -22.03 5.12 7.58
N LEU A 158 -21.51 5.18 6.36
CA LEU A 158 -21.11 4.00 5.59
C LEU A 158 -19.98 3.24 6.29
N GLY A 159 -18.96 3.93 6.81
CA GLY A 159 -17.88 3.29 7.56
C GLY A 159 -18.39 2.55 8.81
N ILE A 160 -19.27 3.19 9.58
CA ILE A 160 -19.90 2.59 10.78
C ILE A 160 -20.74 1.38 10.39
N ALA A 161 -21.60 1.51 9.38
CA ALA A 161 -22.46 0.41 8.93
C ALA A 161 -21.64 -0.74 8.34
N ALA A 162 -20.58 -0.46 7.57
CA ALA A 162 -19.67 -1.45 7.02
C ALA A 162 -18.99 -2.29 8.13
N ALA A 163 -18.56 -1.66 9.22
CA ALA A 163 -18.00 -2.38 10.37
C ALA A 163 -19.06 -3.25 11.07
N GLN A 164 -20.28 -2.74 11.28
CA GLN A 164 -21.37 -3.52 11.88
C GLN A 164 -21.80 -4.72 11.03
N LEU A 165 -21.73 -4.57 9.70
CA LEU A 165 -22.05 -5.61 8.72
C LEU A 165 -20.87 -6.58 8.46
N GLY A 166 -19.71 -6.38 9.09
CA GLY A 166 -18.52 -7.20 8.89
C GLY A 166 -17.92 -7.10 7.48
N TRP A 167 -18.04 -5.93 6.84
CA TRP A 167 -17.47 -5.68 5.50
C TRP A 167 -16.01 -5.22 5.56
N ILE A 168 -15.54 -4.77 6.72
CA ILE A 168 -14.17 -4.31 7.02
C ILE A 168 -13.72 -4.80 8.40
#